data_AF-A0A963QGL1-F1
#
_entry.id   AF-A0A963QGL1-F1
#
_cell.length_a   1.000
_cell.length_b   1.000
_cell.length_c   1.000
_cell.angle_alpha   90.00
_cell.angle_beta   90.00
_cell.angle_gamma   90.00
#
_symmetry.space_group_name_H-M   'P 1'
#
loop_
_entity.id
_entity.type
_entity.pdbx_description
1 polymer ?
#
loop_
_entity_poly.entity_id
_entity_poly.type
_entity_poly.pdbx_seq_one_letter_code
_entity_poly.pdbx_strand_id
1 'polypeptide(L)'
;MVEARRALPQIGDFPVLTTEKTRFGDTDAFGHVNNAVINTFLESGRSELLRYGDFVAEAAGCRFVLVRVEVDYHDEIVWPGEVVIASRVARIGRTSLAFDQAIYQHGVCRVLSASTLVHASAALKASVELTSEARSHFASLA
;
A
#
# COMPACT_ATOMS: atom_id res chain seq x y z
N MET A 1 -18.98 -5.22 20.39
CA MET A 1 -19.43 -3.86 20.02
C MET A 1 -18.93 -3.61 18.63
N VAL A 2 -19.81 -3.40 17.65
CA VAL A 2 -19.42 -3.07 16.27
C VAL A 2 -19.01 -1.61 16.29
N GLU A 3 -17.74 -1.32 16.04
CA GLU A 3 -17.27 0.05 15.83
C GLU A 3 -18.14 0.72 14.76
N ALA A 4 -18.53 1.97 15.00
CA ALA A 4 -19.27 2.75 14.01
C ALA A 4 -18.49 2.70 12.68
N ARG A 5 -19.16 2.30 11.59
CA ARG A 5 -18.55 2.28 10.24
C ARG A 5 -17.97 3.66 9.96
N ARG A 6 -16.65 3.78 10.00
CA ARG A 6 -15.92 4.98 9.61
C ARG A 6 -16.29 5.29 8.15
N ALA A 7 -16.51 6.56 7.84
CA ALA A 7 -16.73 6.98 6.46
C ALA A 7 -15.55 6.52 5.59
N LEU A 8 -15.86 5.92 4.43
CA LEU A 8 -14.83 5.52 3.49
C LEU A 8 -14.15 6.77 2.93
N PRO A 9 -12.81 6.77 2.82
CA PRO A 9 -12.07 7.88 2.25
C PRO A 9 -12.46 8.10 0.78
N GLN A 10 -12.20 9.29 0.28
CA GLN A 10 -12.33 9.61 -1.14
C GLN A 10 -11.00 9.35 -1.85
N ILE A 11 -11.05 9.01 -3.13
CA ILE A 11 -9.83 8.74 -3.91
C ILE A 11 -8.88 9.94 -3.96
N GLY A 12 -9.42 11.17 -3.90
CA GLY A 12 -8.64 12.41 -3.84
C GLY A 12 -7.92 12.67 -2.51
N ASP A 13 -8.18 11.86 -1.47
CA ASP A 13 -7.49 11.95 -0.18
C ASP A 13 -6.07 11.33 -0.21
N PHE A 14 -5.65 10.81 -1.37
CA PHE A 14 -4.40 10.09 -1.55
C PHE A 14 -3.55 10.74 -2.67
N PRO A 15 -2.26 11.01 -2.42
CA PRO A 15 -1.38 11.66 -3.38
C PRO A 15 -0.86 10.72 -4.47
N VAL A 16 -0.90 9.40 -4.26
CA VAL A 16 -0.39 8.41 -5.22
C VAL A 16 -1.49 7.46 -5.64
N LEU A 17 -1.71 7.36 -6.95
CA LEU A 17 -2.68 6.48 -7.58
C LEU A 17 -1.96 5.51 -8.52
N THR A 18 -2.20 4.21 -8.33
CA THR A 18 -1.66 3.14 -9.18
C THR A 18 -2.83 2.35 -9.76
N THR A 19 -2.79 2.05 -11.05
CA THR A 19 -3.85 1.27 -11.72
C THR A 19 -3.35 -0.14 -12.02
N GLU A 20 -4.18 -1.14 -11.69
CA GLU A 20 -3.92 -2.54 -12.01
C GLU A 20 -5.11 -3.14 -12.77
N LYS A 21 -4.82 -4.02 -13.72
CA LYS A 21 -5.85 -4.77 -14.46
C LYS A 21 -6.20 -6.04 -13.68
N THR A 22 -7.49 -6.28 -13.48
CA THR A 22 -7.97 -7.59 -13.02
C THR A 22 -7.84 -8.60 -14.15
N ARG A 23 -7.40 -9.80 -13.80
CA ARG A 23 -7.23 -10.93 -14.72
C ARG A 23 -8.21 -12.03 -14.34
N PHE A 24 -8.62 -12.84 -15.31
CA PHE A 24 -9.48 -13.99 -15.02
C PHE A 24 -8.86 -14.91 -13.95
N GLY A 25 -7.54 -15.12 -14.02
CA GLY A 25 -6.80 -15.92 -13.03
C GLY A 25 -6.68 -15.29 -11.63
N ASP A 26 -7.10 -14.04 -11.45
CA ASP A 26 -7.16 -13.42 -10.12
C ASP A 26 -8.44 -13.84 -9.36
N THR A 27 -9.43 -14.41 -10.06
CA THR A 27 -10.72 -14.80 -9.47
C THR A 27 -10.65 -16.16 -8.76
N ASP A 28 -11.44 -16.30 -7.70
CA ASP A 28 -11.64 -17.58 -7.02
C ASP A 28 -12.97 -18.26 -7.39
N ALA A 29 -13.28 -19.37 -6.73
CA ALA A 29 -14.46 -20.18 -6.99
C ALA A 29 -15.80 -19.45 -6.75
N PHE A 30 -15.79 -18.33 -6.02
CA PHE A 30 -16.97 -17.49 -5.80
C PHE A 30 -17.13 -16.41 -6.88
N GLY A 31 -16.20 -16.30 -7.84
CA GLY A 31 -16.31 -15.38 -8.97
C GLY A 31 -15.77 -13.97 -8.69
N HIS A 32 -15.19 -13.73 -7.52
CA HIS A 32 -14.56 -12.46 -7.15
C HIS A 32 -13.04 -12.61 -7.13
N VAL A 33 -12.33 -11.48 -7.19
CA VAL A 33 -10.88 -11.47 -7.03
C VAL A 33 -10.52 -12.01 -5.65
N ASN A 34 -9.61 -12.99 -5.63
CA ASN A 34 -9.20 -13.66 -4.41
C ASN A 34 -8.52 -12.69 -3.43
N ASN A 35 -8.79 -12.89 -2.14
CA ASN A 35 -8.22 -12.06 -1.07
C ASN A 35 -6.68 -12.00 -1.07
N ALA A 36 -5.98 -13.06 -1.51
CA ALA A 36 -4.53 -13.07 -1.61
C ALA A 36 -4.03 -12.11 -2.71
N VAL A 37 -4.73 -12.04 -3.84
CA VAL A 37 -4.39 -11.13 -4.97
C VAL A 37 -4.56 -9.67 -4.57
N ILE A 38 -5.48 -9.37 -3.66
CA ILE A 38 -5.62 -8.02 -3.09
C ILE A 38 -4.30 -7.55 -2.45
N ASN A 39 -3.55 -8.43 -1.78
CA ASN A 39 -2.25 -8.08 -1.22
C ASN A 39 -1.22 -7.74 -2.32
N THR A 40 -1.29 -8.40 -3.47
CA THR A 40 -0.47 -8.09 -4.65
C THR A 40 -0.80 -6.70 -5.20
N PHE A 41 -2.09 -6.33 -5.30
CA PHE A 41 -2.47 -4.97 -5.72
C PHE A 41 -1.97 -3.90 -4.74
N LEU A 42 -2.12 -4.15 -3.43
CA LEU A 42 -1.60 -3.25 -2.40
C LEU A 42 -0.08 -3.12 -2.48
N GLU A 43 0.64 -4.19 -2.81
CA GLU A 43 2.09 -4.17 -3.07
C GLU A 43 2.45 -3.29 -4.26
N SER A 44 1.74 -3.37 -5.39
CA SER A 44 1.94 -2.45 -6.53
C SER A 44 1.83 -0.98 -6.09
N GLY A 45 0.79 -0.64 -5.33
CA GLY A 45 0.59 0.73 -4.83
C GLY A 45 1.71 1.20 -3.90
N ARG A 46 2.20 0.34 -2.99
CA ARG A 46 3.35 0.66 -2.14
C ARG A 46 4.62 0.81 -2.95
N SER A 47 4.83 -0.05 -3.95
CA SER A 47 6.03 -0.05 -4.78
C SER A 47 6.12 1.23 -5.61
N GLU A 48 5.01 1.71 -6.18
CA GLU A 48 4.98 3.00 -6.89
C GLU A 48 5.25 4.19 -5.95
N LEU A 49 4.73 4.16 -4.72
CA LEU A 49 5.03 5.19 -3.73
C LEU A 49 6.53 5.16 -3.33
N LEU A 50 7.09 3.97 -3.13
CA LEU A 50 8.49 3.79 -2.75
C LEU A 50 9.47 4.06 -3.89
N ARG A 51 9.08 3.83 -5.14
CA ARG A 51 9.92 3.97 -6.34
C ARG A 51 10.59 5.35 -6.44
N TYR A 52 9.92 6.40 -5.98
CA TYR A 52 10.50 7.75 -5.94
C TYR A 52 11.48 7.96 -4.77
N GLY A 53 11.30 7.23 -3.67
CA GLY A 53 12.22 7.19 -2.53
C GLY A 53 13.39 6.21 -2.71
N ASP A 54 13.32 5.28 -3.66
CA ASP A 54 14.37 4.28 -3.93
C ASP A 54 15.70 4.91 -4.35
N PHE A 55 15.68 6.09 -4.97
CA PHE A 55 16.91 6.87 -5.22
C PHE A 55 17.69 7.20 -3.93
N VAL A 56 17.02 7.23 -2.77
CA VAL A 56 17.62 7.52 -1.46
C VAL A 56 17.95 6.23 -0.67
N ALA A 57 17.23 5.12 -0.93
CA ALA A 57 17.40 3.85 -0.20
C ALA A 57 18.39 2.88 -0.87
N GLU A 58 18.57 2.93 -2.21
CA GLU A 58 19.49 2.04 -2.93
C GLU A 58 20.97 2.30 -2.62
N ALA A 59 21.32 3.44 -2.04
CA ALA A 59 22.70 3.86 -1.82
C ALA A 59 23.55 2.92 -0.92
N ALA A 60 22.99 1.89 -0.28
CA ALA A 60 23.76 1.01 0.62
C ALA A 60 23.21 -0.41 0.82
N GLY A 61 22.51 -1.01 -0.15
CA GLY A 61 21.96 -2.37 0.00
C GLY A 61 20.88 -2.49 1.09
N CYS A 62 20.19 -1.38 1.37
CA CYS A 62 19.03 -1.34 2.24
C CYS A 62 17.75 -1.46 1.40
N ARG A 63 16.71 -2.09 1.95
CA ARG A 63 15.40 -2.28 1.32
C ARG A 63 14.30 -2.01 2.33
N PHE A 64 13.10 -1.72 1.84
CA PHE A 64 11.91 -1.74 2.67
C PHE A 64 11.31 -3.15 2.73
N VAL A 65 11.00 -3.60 3.95
CA VAL A 65 10.42 -4.92 4.22
C VAL A 65 9.06 -4.73 4.87
N LEU A 66 8.02 -5.36 4.33
CA LEU A 66 6.68 -5.38 4.92
C LEU A 66 6.68 -6.21 6.21
N VAL A 67 6.32 -5.59 7.33
CA VAL A 67 6.27 -6.25 8.65
C VAL A 67 4.86 -6.36 9.23
N ARG A 68 3.90 -5.60 8.69
CA ARG A 68 2.49 -5.66 9.06
C ARG A 68 1.63 -5.22 7.88
N VAL A 69 0.53 -5.92 7.65
CA VAL A 69 -0.56 -5.52 6.77
C VAL A 69 -1.88 -5.90 7.42
N GLU A 70 -2.83 -4.98 7.37
CA GLU A 70 -4.22 -5.15 7.78
C GLU A 70 -5.08 -4.79 6.59
N VAL A 71 -6.10 -5.60 6.30
CA VAL A 71 -6.96 -5.41 5.14
C VAL A 71 -8.41 -5.59 5.55
N ASP A 72 -9.20 -4.56 5.33
CA ASP A 72 -10.65 -4.55 5.51
C ASP A 72 -11.34 -4.65 4.14
N TYR A 73 -12.09 -5.72 3.94
CA TYR A 73 -12.84 -5.98 2.71
C TYR A 73 -14.28 -5.45 2.88
N HIS A 74 -14.58 -4.31 2.25
CA HIS A 74 -15.89 -3.66 2.35
C HIS A 74 -16.87 -4.13 1.27
N ASP A 75 -16.36 -4.44 0.09
CA ASP A 75 -17.15 -4.92 -1.05
C ASP A 75 -16.24 -5.69 -2.02
N GLU A 76 -16.82 -6.50 -2.89
CA GLU A 76 -16.08 -7.38 -3.80
C GLU A 76 -15.42 -6.61 -4.95
N ILE A 77 -14.31 -7.17 -5.44
CA ILE A 77 -13.65 -6.75 -6.69
C ILE A 77 -13.89 -7.85 -7.71
N VAL A 78 -14.27 -7.47 -8.93
CA VAL A 78 -14.64 -8.40 -9.99
C VAL A 78 -13.76 -8.26 -11.23
N TRP A 79 -13.71 -9.34 -12.00
CA TRP A 79 -13.19 -9.35 -13.37
C TRP A 79 -14.38 -9.41 -14.35
N PRO A 80 -14.29 -8.80 -15.55
CA PRO A 80 -13.20 -7.97 -16.05
C PRO A 80 -13.27 -6.52 -15.56
N GLY A 81 -12.12 -5.86 -15.50
CA GLY A 81 -12.02 -4.46 -15.14
C GLY A 81 -10.64 -4.06 -14.65
N GLU A 82 -10.55 -2.85 -14.10
CA GLU A 82 -9.36 -2.30 -13.49
C GLU A 82 -9.67 -1.87 -12.07
N VAL A 83 -8.63 -1.81 -11.25
CA VAL A 83 -8.68 -1.26 -9.91
C VAL A 83 -7.71 -0.10 -9.79
N VAL A 84 -8.07 0.90 -8.98
CA VAL A 84 -7.16 1.99 -8.62
C VAL A 84 -6.78 1.83 -7.16
N ILE A 85 -5.48 1.64 -6.92
CA ILE A 85 -4.88 1.59 -5.60
C ILE A 85 -4.42 3.00 -5.24
N ALA A 86 -5.13 3.61 -4.31
CA ALA A 86 -4.82 4.92 -3.77
C ALA A 86 -3.98 4.75 -2.50
N SER A 87 -2.80 5.37 -2.43
CA SER A 87 -1.81 5.17 -1.36
C SER A 87 -1.29 6.48 -0.82
N ARG A 88 -1.06 6.55 0.50
CA ARG A 88 -0.41 7.68 1.19
C ARG A 88 0.45 7.21 2.36
N VAL A 89 1.36 8.05 2.81
CA VAL A 89 2.17 7.83 4.01
C VAL A 89 1.38 8.26 5.25
N ALA A 90 0.89 7.31 6.03
CA ALA A 90 0.15 7.60 7.26
C ALA A 90 1.07 8.07 8.40
N ARG A 91 2.29 7.54 8.48
CA ARG A 91 3.25 7.88 9.55
C ARG A 91 4.69 7.57 9.16
N ILE A 92 5.61 8.43 9.58
CA ILE A 92 7.05 8.23 9.43
C ILE A 92 7.67 7.98 10.80
N GLY A 93 8.17 6.76 11.03
CA GLY A 93 8.88 6.34 12.24
C GLY A 93 10.39 6.63 12.17
N ARG A 94 11.17 6.04 13.08
CA ARG A 94 12.65 6.14 13.05
C ARG A 94 13.26 5.32 11.90
N THR A 95 12.79 4.09 11.77
CA THR A 95 13.25 3.08 10.81
C THR A 95 12.10 2.50 10.00
N SER A 96 10.89 3.07 10.09
CA SER A 96 9.68 2.52 9.51
C SER A 96 8.79 3.57 8.87
N LEU A 97 7.94 3.12 7.94
CA LEU A 97 6.88 3.88 7.30
C LEU A 97 5.57 3.13 7.50
N ALA A 98 4.52 3.84 7.88
CA ALA A 98 3.16 3.32 7.82
C ALA A 98 2.42 3.92 6.64
N PHE A 99 1.60 3.10 5.98
CA PHE A 99 0.82 3.48 4.81
C PHE A 99 -0.66 3.25 5.07
N ASP A 100 -1.47 4.19 4.61
CA ASP A 100 -2.89 3.96 4.37
C ASP A 100 -3.08 3.72 2.88
N GLN A 101 -3.85 2.70 2.53
CA GLN A 101 -4.20 2.38 1.17
C GLN A 101 -5.70 2.09 1.03
N ALA A 102 -6.26 2.40 -0.13
CA ALA A 102 -7.62 2.05 -0.50
C ALA A 102 -7.64 1.53 -1.94
N ILE A 103 -8.45 0.51 -2.22
CA ILE A 103 -8.65 0.02 -3.59
C ILE A 103 -10.05 0.40 -4.04
N TYR A 104 -10.13 1.06 -5.20
CA TYR A 104 -11.37 1.45 -5.84
C TYR A 104 -11.61 0.64 -7.10
N GLN A 105 -12.86 0.25 -7.33
CA GLN A 105 -13.33 -0.27 -8.60
C GLN A 105 -14.66 0.39 -8.95
N HIS A 106 -14.76 0.91 -10.19
CA HIS A 106 -15.94 1.65 -10.68
C HIS A 106 -16.33 2.83 -9.76
N GLY A 107 -15.34 3.53 -9.20
CA GLY A 107 -15.56 4.68 -8.31
C GLY A 107 -15.97 4.31 -6.87
N VAL A 108 -16.10 3.03 -6.54
CA VAL A 108 -16.47 2.55 -5.21
C VAL A 108 -15.24 2.03 -4.47
N CYS A 109 -15.04 2.47 -3.23
CA CYS A 109 -13.99 1.92 -2.35
C CYS A 109 -14.38 0.50 -1.91
N ARG A 110 -13.57 -0.48 -2.31
CA ARG A 110 -13.80 -1.92 -2.09
C ARG A 110 -13.00 -2.45 -0.91
N VAL A 111 -11.78 -1.94 -0.73
CA VAL A 111 -10.83 -2.40 0.27
C VAL A 111 -10.17 -1.20 0.94
N LEU A 112 -9.97 -1.28 2.25
CA LEU A 112 -9.06 -0.44 3.00
C LEU A 112 -7.90 -1.27 3.52
N SER A 113 -6.72 -0.67 3.61
CA SER A 113 -5.55 -1.34 4.15
C SER A 113 -4.66 -0.37 4.92
N ALA A 114 -4.15 -0.84 6.06
CA ALA A 114 -3.07 -0.20 6.79
C ALA A 114 -1.86 -1.13 6.77
N SER A 115 -0.67 -0.61 6.49
CA SER A 115 0.54 -1.42 6.47
C SER A 115 1.73 -0.71 7.08
N THR A 116 2.73 -1.47 7.51
CA THR A 116 3.99 -0.94 8.02
C THR A 116 5.16 -1.63 7.34
N LEU A 117 6.07 -0.83 6.79
CA LEU A 117 7.34 -1.27 6.24
C LEU A 117 8.49 -0.79 7.11
N VAL A 118 9.54 -1.59 7.21
CA VAL A 118 10.78 -1.26 7.91
C VAL A 118 11.90 -1.14 6.89
N HIS A 119 12.67 -0.04 6.98
CA HIS A 119 13.91 0.13 6.25
C HIS A 119 14.98 -0.75 6.90
N ALA A 120 15.50 -1.73 6.16
CA ALA A 120 16.39 -2.76 6.68
C ALA A 120 17.59 -2.99 5.78
N SER A 121 18.73 -3.29 6.39
CA SER A 121 19.93 -3.75 5.70
C SER A 121 20.04 -5.26 5.80
N ALA A 122 20.09 -5.95 4.65
CA ALA A 122 20.33 -7.38 4.61
C ALA A 122 21.73 -7.75 5.14
N ALA A 123 22.72 -6.90 4.87
CA ALA A 123 24.10 -7.10 5.34
C ALA A 123 24.20 -7.00 6.86
N LEU A 124 23.54 -6.01 7.46
CA LEU A 124 23.54 -5.82 8.92
C LEU A 124 22.51 -6.70 9.65
N LYS A 125 21.55 -7.30 8.91
CA LYS A 125 20.38 -8.01 9.44
C LYS A 125 19.63 -7.18 10.49
N ALA A 126 19.52 -5.88 10.25
CA ALA A 126 18.97 -4.92 11.19
C ALA A 126 18.20 -3.81 10.46
N SER A 127 17.30 -3.16 11.19
CA SER A 127 16.64 -1.95 10.70
C SER A 127 17.62 -0.77 10.67
N VAL A 128 17.54 0.06 9.64
CA VAL A 128 18.39 1.24 9.44
C VAL A 128 17.51 2.49 9.46
N GLU A 129 18.02 3.56 10.06
CA GLU A 129 17.25 4.80 10.15
C GLU A 129 16.99 5.41 8.77
N LEU A 130 15.84 6.05 8.63
CA LEU A 130 15.55 6.85 7.44
C LEU A 130 16.39 8.12 7.46
N THR A 131 17.05 8.42 6.35
CA THR A 131 17.78 9.67 6.16
C THR A 131 16.83 10.87 6.23
N SER A 132 17.37 12.06 6.49
CA SER A 132 16.59 13.30 6.47
C SER A 132 15.93 13.56 5.12
N GLU A 133 16.61 13.22 4.02
CA GLU A 133 16.09 13.35 2.66
C GLU A 133 14.90 12.41 2.43
N ALA A 134 15.04 11.12 2.76
CA ALA A 134 13.95 10.15 2.64
C ALA A 134 12.74 10.58 3.49
N ARG A 135 12.97 11.06 4.71
CA ARG A 135 11.90 11.59 5.57
C ARG A 135 11.16 12.76 4.94
N SER A 136 11.89 13.73 4.40
CA SER A 136 11.29 14.89 3.73
C SER A 136 10.49 14.48 2.49
N HIS A 137 11.00 13.54 1.71
CA HIS A 137 10.29 12.99 0.56
C HIS A 137 8.99 12.29 0.98
N PHE A 138 9.03 11.35 1.91
CA PHE A 138 7.82 10.65 2.35
C PHE A 138 6.82 11.56 3.05
N ALA A 139 7.28 12.65 3.69
CA ALA A 139 6.39 13.62 4.31
C ALA A 139 5.54 14.40 3.29
N SER A 140 6.03 14.56 2.04
CA SER A 140 5.23 15.17 0.96
C SER A 140 4.17 14.23 0.37
N LEU A 141 4.17 12.95 0.77
CA LEU A 141 3.26 11.92 0.32
C LEU A 141 2.26 11.49 1.42
N ALA A 142 2.18 12.28 2.50
CA ALA A 142 1.26 12.06 3.61
C ALA A 142 -0.16 12.54 3.32
#